data_AF-A0A3D5AK71-F1
#
_entry.id   AF-A0A3D5AK71-F1
#
_cell.length_a   1.000
_cell.length_b   1.000
_cell.length_c   1.000
_cell.angle_alpha   90.00
_cell.angle_beta   90.00
_cell.angle_gamma   90.00
#
_symmetry.space_group_name_H-M   'P 1'
#
loop_
_entity.id
_entity.type
_entity.pdbx_description
1 polymer ?
#
loop_
_entity_poly.entity_id
_entity_poly.type
_entity_poly.pdbx_seq_one_letter_code
_entity_poly.pdbx_strand_id
1 'polypeptide(L)'
;MKPEPRPRVVLFALGGTIAMSAGAQGGVVPALSAAQLLAAIPGLTESAIDLEVNDFRKLPGASLSFDDLHELSAAIRASLEGGADGVVVTQGTDTIEETAYLLDLLHRLPQPVVVTGAMRNPTLAGADGPANLLAAIQVAADPGCRSQGALVVFADEIHAAKRVRKTHSTSGST
;
A
#
# COMPACT_ATOMS: atom_id res chain seq x y z
N MET A 1 -2.36 -15.15 -29.94
CA MET A 1 -3.06 -14.92 -28.67
C MET A 1 -2.73 -13.51 -28.23
N LYS A 2 -3.70 -12.60 -28.09
CA LYS A 2 -3.44 -11.25 -27.57
C LYS A 2 -3.09 -11.42 -26.08
N PRO A 3 -2.03 -10.78 -25.55
CA PRO A 3 -1.76 -10.86 -24.11
C PRO A 3 -3.01 -10.39 -23.36
N GLU A 4 -3.38 -11.12 -22.30
CA GLU A 4 -4.47 -10.68 -21.44
C GLU A 4 -4.13 -9.30 -20.84
N PRO A 5 -5.12 -8.41 -20.70
CA PRO A 5 -4.88 -7.09 -20.14
C PRO A 5 -4.35 -7.25 -18.70
N ARG A 6 -3.21 -6.63 -18.44
CA ARG A 6 -2.59 -6.59 -17.11
C ARG A 6 -3.28 -5.51 -16.29
N PRO A 7 -3.82 -5.80 -15.10
CA PRO A 7 -4.41 -4.78 -14.26
C PRO A 7 -3.36 -3.75 -13.87
N ARG A 8 -3.70 -2.47 -13.97
CA ARG A 8 -2.80 -1.36 -13.63
C ARG A 8 -3.03 -0.93 -12.18
N VAL A 9 -2.00 -1.07 -11.35
CA VAL A 9 -2.02 -0.65 -9.94
C VAL A 9 -1.05 0.50 -9.74
N VAL A 10 -1.50 1.54 -9.04
CA VAL A 10 -0.62 2.68 -8.65
C VAL A 10 -0.36 2.61 -7.15
N LEU A 11 0.91 2.59 -6.78
CA LEU A 11 1.38 2.62 -5.39
C LEU A 11 1.81 4.03 -5.01
N PHE A 12 1.17 4.61 -4.00
CA PHE A 12 1.58 5.86 -3.37
C PHE A 12 2.35 5.56 -2.09
N ALA A 13 3.62 5.96 -2.04
CA ALA A 13 4.43 5.89 -0.84
C ALA A 13 4.33 7.21 -0.04
N LEU A 14 3.83 7.14 1.19
CA LEU A 14 3.79 8.30 2.11
C LEU A 14 5.03 8.40 3.01
N GLY A 15 5.79 7.31 3.08
CA GLY A 15 6.88 7.11 4.02
C GLY A 15 6.71 5.80 4.80
N GLY A 16 7.56 5.58 5.79
CA GLY A 16 7.56 4.34 6.57
C GLY A 16 8.49 3.26 5.99
N THR A 17 8.84 2.31 6.84
CA THR A 17 9.90 1.31 6.59
C THR A 17 9.52 0.20 5.63
N ILE A 18 8.28 0.16 5.14
CA ILE A 18 7.78 -0.91 4.25
C ILE A 18 8.32 -0.79 2.82
N ALA A 19 8.51 0.43 2.32
CA ALA A 19 9.14 0.70 1.02
C ALA A 19 10.67 0.80 1.17
N MET A 20 11.27 -0.05 2.01
CA MET A 20 12.71 -0.05 2.21
C MET A 20 13.28 -1.46 2.16
N SER A 21 14.39 -1.60 1.45
CA SER A 21 15.14 -2.85 1.32
C SER A 21 16.29 -2.88 2.31
N ALA A 22 16.70 -4.08 2.73
CA ALA A 22 17.95 -4.25 3.46
C ALA A 22 19.12 -3.83 2.56
N GLY A 23 19.88 -2.83 2.99
CA GLY A 23 21.12 -2.43 2.35
C GLY A 23 22.21 -3.48 2.56
N ALA A 24 23.16 -3.54 1.63
CA ALA A 24 24.26 -4.52 1.64
C ALA A 24 25.16 -4.48 2.91
N GLN A 25 25.04 -3.43 3.74
CA GLN A 25 25.81 -3.23 4.96
C GLN A 25 24.94 -3.30 6.24
N GLY A 26 23.75 -3.92 6.17
CA GLY A 26 22.86 -4.09 7.33
C GLY A 26 22.03 -2.85 7.70
N GLY A 27 22.09 -1.79 6.88
CA GLY A 27 21.23 -0.61 6.96
C GLY A 27 19.92 -0.79 6.19
N VAL A 28 19.06 0.23 6.22
CA VAL A 28 17.80 0.25 5.48
C VAL A 28 17.91 1.29 4.36
N VAL A 29 17.63 0.90 3.12
CA VAL A 29 17.68 1.80 1.95
C VAL A 29 16.29 1.92 1.34
N PRO A 30 15.78 3.12 1.03
CA PRO A 30 14.51 3.26 0.32
C PRO A 30 14.52 2.46 -0.98
N ALA A 31 13.46 1.71 -1.26
CA ALA A 31 13.22 1.17 -2.58
C ALA A 31 12.72 2.32 -3.45
N LEU A 32 13.61 2.87 -4.28
CA LEU A 32 13.42 4.14 -5.00
C LEU A 32 12.65 3.99 -6.32
N SER A 33 12.19 2.79 -6.68
CA SER A 33 11.47 2.55 -7.95
C SER A 33 10.58 1.30 -7.92
N ALA A 34 9.56 1.28 -8.77
CA ALA A 34 8.71 0.11 -9.03
C ALA A 34 9.52 -1.15 -9.37
N ALA A 35 10.55 -1.00 -10.21
CA ALA A 35 11.43 -2.11 -10.58
C ALA A 35 12.18 -2.71 -9.37
N GLN A 36 12.61 -1.88 -8.42
CA GLN A 36 13.28 -2.36 -7.20
C GLN A 36 12.32 -3.06 -6.24
N LEU A 37 11.08 -2.56 -6.11
CA LEU A 37 10.05 -3.25 -5.32
C LEU A 37 9.66 -4.58 -5.96
N LEU A 38 9.47 -4.61 -7.29
CA LEU A 38 9.17 -5.81 -8.07
C LEU A 38 10.26 -6.88 -7.95
N ALA A 39 11.53 -6.48 -7.98
CA ALA A 39 12.66 -7.39 -7.83
C ALA A 39 12.85 -7.89 -6.38
N ALA A 40 12.45 -7.10 -5.39
CA ALA A 40 12.61 -7.42 -3.97
C ALA A 40 11.52 -8.34 -3.40
N ILE A 41 10.36 -8.44 -4.08
CA ILE A 41 9.19 -9.18 -3.60
C ILE A 41 8.94 -10.39 -4.52
N PRO A 42 9.31 -11.61 -4.07
CA PRO A 42 8.99 -12.83 -4.79
C PRO A 42 7.48 -12.94 -5.03
N GLY A 43 7.06 -13.35 -6.24
CA GLY A 43 5.65 -13.48 -6.61
C GLY A 43 5.06 -12.25 -7.31
N LEU A 44 5.66 -11.07 -7.14
CA LEU A 44 5.15 -9.84 -7.76
C LEU A 44 5.57 -9.73 -9.23
N THR A 45 6.77 -10.22 -9.59
CA THR A 45 7.22 -10.25 -11.00
C THR A 45 6.38 -11.20 -11.85
N GLU A 46 5.87 -12.28 -11.26
CA GLU A 46 5.02 -13.28 -11.89
C GLU A 46 3.52 -12.88 -11.94
N SER A 47 3.10 -11.90 -11.13
CA SER A 47 1.69 -11.57 -10.88
C SER A 47 0.90 -11.00 -12.08
N ALA A 48 1.55 -10.74 -13.22
CA ALA A 48 0.96 -10.10 -14.39
C ALA A 48 0.28 -8.74 -14.12
N ILE A 49 0.67 -8.04 -13.05
CA ILE A 49 0.20 -6.70 -12.69
C ILE A 49 1.14 -5.64 -13.29
N ASP A 50 0.59 -4.55 -13.82
CA ASP A 50 1.36 -3.38 -14.22
C ASP A 50 1.42 -2.38 -13.05
N LEU A 51 2.58 -2.27 -12.41
CA LEU A 51 2.77 -1.49 -11.19
C LEU A 51 3.48 -0.16 -11.49
N GLU A 52 2.81 0.94 -11.16
CA GLU A 52 3.39 2.27 -11.10
C GLU A 52 3.67 2.66 -9.66
N VAL A 53 4.81 3.31 -9.39
CA VAL A 53 5.18 3.78 -8.04
C VAL A 53 5.31 5.29 -8.05
N ASN A 54 4.63 5.92 -7.12
CA ASN A 54 4.64 7.35 -6.85
C ASN A 54 5.18 7.61 -5.44
N ASP A 55 6.39 8.18 -5.36
CA ASP A 55 7.01 8.68 -4.13
C ASP A 55 6.29 9.97 -3.67
N PHE A 56 5.09 9.82 -3.12
CA PHE A 56 4.18 10.94 -2.85
C PHE A 56 4.65 11.85 -1.70
N ARG A 57 5.07 11.23 -0.59
CA ARG A 57 5.62 11.90 0.60
C ARG A 57 6.68 11.04 1.27
N LYS A 58 7.50 11.64 2.14
CA LYS A 58 8.50 10.97 2.98
C LYS A 58 8.36 11.43 4.42
N LEU A 59 7.18 11.20 5.00
CA LEU A 59 6.83 11.61 6.36
C LEU A 59 6.49 10.39 7.23
N PRO A 60 6.82 10.41 8.54
CA PRO A 60 6.22 9.49 9.50
C PRO A 60 4.69 9.67 9.51
N GLY A 61 3.95 8.59 9.79
CA GLY A 61 2.47 8.64 9.82
C GLY A 61 1.94 9.73 10.76
N ALA A 62 2.53 9.84 11.95
CA ALA A 62 2.21 10.88 12.94
C ALA A 62 2.50 12.33 12.49
N SER A 63 3.16 12.52 11.36
CA SER A 63 3.47 13.84 10.78
C SER A 63 2.64 14.15 9.53
N LEU A 64 1.76 13.24 9.10
CA LEU A 64 0.84 13.51 7.98
C LEU A 64 -0.22 14.51 8.43
N SER A 65 -0.34 15.62 7.70
CA SER A 65 -1.39 16.61 7.92
C SER A 65 -2.67 16.23 7.17
N PHE A 66 -3.80 16.87 7.52
CA PHE A 66 -5.03 16.72 6.73
C PHE A 66 -4.87 17.21 5.29
N ASP A 67 -4.04 18.23 5.06
CA ASP A 67 -3.74 18.74 3.71
C ASP A 67 -2.98 17.68 2.90
N ASP A 68 -2.00 16.99 3.50
CA ASP A 68 -1.30 15.87 2.85
C ASP A 68 -2.27 14.75 2.45
N LEU A 69 -3.20 14.40 3.34
CA LEU A 69 -4.20 13.35 3.07
C LEU A 69 -5.24 13.79 2.05
N HIS A 70 -5.59 15.07 2.01
CA HIS A 70 -6.48 15.63 0.99
C HIS A 70 -5.83 15.62 -0.40
N GLU A 71 -4.57 16.04 -0.48
CA GLU A 71 -3.78 15.97 -1.72
C GLU A 71 -3.59 14.52 -2.18
N LEU A 72 -3.34 13.60 -1.25
CA LEU A 72 -3.27 12.17 -1.54
C LEU A 72 -4.59 11.68 -2.15
N SER A 73 -5.72 11.99 -1.51
CA SER A 73 -7.04 11.59 -2.01
C SER A 73 -7.30 12.12 -3.43
N ALA A 74 -6.90 13.37 -3.70
CA ALA A 74 -7.00 13.95 -5.04
C ALA A 74 -6.12 13.22 -6.07
N ALA A 75 -4.88 12.87 -5.71
CA ALA A 75 -3.96 12.13 -6.58
C ALA A 75 -4.46 10.70 -6.86
N ILE A 76 -4.97 10.01 -5.83
CA ILE A 76 -5.60 8.69 -5.96
C ILE A 76 -6.75 8.75 -6.97
N ARG A 77 -7.66 9.72 -6.80
CA ARG A 77 -8.79 9.91 -7.72
C ARG A 77 -8.30 10.13 -9.15
N ALA A 78 -7.30 10.98 -9.36
CA ALA A 78 -6.75 11.26 -10.69
C ALA A 78 -6.16 9.99 -11.34
N SER A 79 -5.45 9.16 -10.59
CA SER A 79 -4.92 7.87 -11.10
C SER A 79 -6.03 6.91 -11.52
N LEU A 80 -7.09 6.81 -10.71
CA LEU A 80 -8.24 5.94 -10.98
C LEU A 80 -9.07 6.42 -12.17
N GLU A 81 -9.31 7.73 -12.30
CA GLU A 81 -9.96 8.35 -13.47
C GLU A 81 -9.08 8.21 -14.73
N GLY A 82 -7.76 8.20 -14.54
CA GLY A 82 -6.76 7.90 -15.58
C GLY A 82 -6.65 6.41 -15.93
N GLY A 83 -7.57 5.56 -15.46
CA GLY A 83 -7.66 4.16 -15.86
C GLY A 83 -6.83 3.19 -15.03
N ALA A 84 -6.39 3.55 -13.83
CA ALA A 84 -5.88 2.56 -12.89
C ALA A 84 -7.03 1.65 -12.39
N ASP A 85 -6.75 0.36 -12.24
CA ASP A 85 -7.69 -0.66 -11.77
C ASP A 85 -7.79 -0.68 -10.24
N GLY A 86 -6.75 -0.21 -9.55
CA GLY A 86 -6.71 -0.06 -8.10
C GLY A 86 -5.50 0.74 -7.63
N VAL A 87 -5.51 1.08 -6.35
CA VAL A 87 -4.44 1.86 -5.71
C VAL A 87 -3.97 1.19 -4.44
N VAL A 88 -2.66 1.25 -4.19
CA VAL A 88 -2.04 0.90 -2.91
C VAL A 88 -1.43 2.14 -2.28
N VAL A 89 -1.59 2.32 -0.97
CA VAL A 89 -0.94 3.37 -0.17
C VAL A 89 -0.08 2.69 0.88
N THR A 90 1.22 3.01 0.90
CA THR A 90 2.14 2.53 1.93
C THR A 90 2.44 3.63 2.95
N GLN A 91 2.37 3.27 4.23
CA GLN A 91 2.66 4.18 5.33
C GLN A 91 3.18 3.47 6.60
N GLY A 92 3.56 4.26 7.62
CA GLY A 92 3.77 3.77 8.98
C GLY A 92 2.46 3.37 9.66
N THR A 93 2.51 2.42 10.60
CA THR A 93 1.29 1.83 11.18
C THR A 93 0.62 2.67 12.27
N ASP A 94 1.26 3.74 12.73
CA ASP A 94 0.78 4.52 13.88
C ASP A 94 -0.51 5.29 13.62
N THR A 95 -0.77 5.66 12.37
CA THR A 95 -1.96 6.43 11.95
C THR A 95 -2.69 5.79 10.77
N ILE A 96 -2.54 4.46 10.62
CA ILE A 96 -3.03 3.74 9.45
C ILE A 96 -4.57 3.69 9.43
N GLU A 97 -5.19 3.58 10.61
CA GLU A 97 -6.65 3.53 10.76
C GLU A 97 -7.30 4.88 10.40
N GLU A 98 -6.72 5.99 10.82
CA GLU A 98 -7.22 7.34 10.53
C GLU A 98 -7.09 7.67 9.05
N THR A 99 -5.93 7.35 8.46
CA THR A 99 -5.71 7.57 7.02
C THR A 99 -6.66 6.73 6.18
N ALA A 100 -6.76 5.43 6.48
CA ALA A 100 -7.65 4.53 5.75
C ALA A 100 -9.10 4.98 5.87
N TYR A 101 -9.53 5.41 7.06
CA TYR A 101 -10.89 5.90 7.28
C TYR A 101 -11.16 7.20 6.51
N LEU A 102 -10.24 8.16 6.51
CA LEU A 102 -10.40 9.39 5.73
C LEU A 102 -10.47 9.10 4.22
N LEU A 103 -9.63 8.20 3.72
CA LEU A 103 -9.70 7.77 2.33
C LEU A 103 -11.02 7.08 2.00
N ASP A 104 -11.56 6.23 2.88
CA ASP A 104 -12.89 5.61 2.72
C ASP A 104 -13.99 6.67 2.61
N LEU A 105 -13.92 7.71 3.46
CA LEU A 105 -14.88 8.80 3.47
C LEU A 105 -14.82 9.67 2.20
N LEU A 106 -13.66 9.83 1.57
CA LEU A 106 -13.48 10.66 0.38
C LEU A 106 -13.62 9.88 -0.93
N HIS A 107 -13.39 8.57 -0.92
CA HIS A 107 -13.40 7.72 -2.09
C HIS A 107 -14.83 7.44 -2.59
N ARG A 108 -15.05 7.61 -3.90
CA ARG A 108 -16.37 7.45 -4.54
C ARG A 108 -16.35 6.61 -5.81
N LEU A 109 -15.18 6.09 -6.18
CA LEU A 109 -15.01 5.26 -7.37
C LEU A 109 -15.06 3.78 -7.00
N PRO A 110 -15.44 2.89 -7.93
CA PRO A 110 -15.55 1.46 -7.65
C PRO A 110 -14.20 0.74 -7.48
N GLN A 111 -13.08 1.32 -7.93
CA GLN A 111 -11.76 0.70 -7.78
C GLN A 111 -11.34 0.61 -6.30
N PRO A 112 -10.66 -0.47 -5.87
CA PRO A 112 -10.16 -0.57 -4.50
C PRO A 112 -9.05 0.46 -4.21
N VAL A 113 -9.08 1.01 -3.00
CA VAL A 113 -7.97 1.78 -2.40
C VAL A 113 -7.48 0.99 -1.19
N VAL A 114 -6.27 0.46 -1.26
CA VAL A 114 -5.71 -0.44 -0.24
C VAL A 114 -4.60 0.27 0.51
N VAL A 115 -4.73 0.39 1.82
CA VAL A 115 -3.69 0.94 2.70
C VAL A 115 -2.94 -0.21 3.37
N THR A 116 -1.62 -0.14 3.41
CA THR A 116 -0.80 -1.16 4.08
C THR A 116 0.45 -0.54 4.72
N GLY A 117 1.11 -1.34 5.57
CA GLY A 117 2.31 -0.97 6.31
C GLY A 117 3.03 -2.21 6.82
N ALA A 118 4.05 -2.02 7.66
CA ALA A 118 4.80 -3.10 8.29
C ALA A 118 5.00 -2.80 9.78
N MET A 119 4.85 -3.82 10.63
CA MET A 119 5.14 -3.72 12.06
C MET A 119 6.63 -3.96 12.36
N ARG A 120 7.32 -4.75 11.53
CA ARG A 120 8.74 -5.10 11.73
C ARG A 120 9.63 -4.39 10.70
N ASN A 121 10.79 -3.97 11.18
CA ASN A 121 11.81 -3.38 10.33
C ASN A 121 12.32 -4.42 9.31
N PRO A 122 12.59 -4.03 8.05
CA PRO A 122 13.11 -4.93 7.02
C PRO A 122 14.45 -5.62 7.36
N THR A 123 15.22 -5.13 8.34
CA THR A 123 16.46 -5.79 8.80
C THR A 123 16.23 -6.90 9.82
N LEU A 124 15.01 -7.03 10.36
CA LEU A 124 14.68 -8.06 11.35
C LEU A 124 14.26 -9.37 10.70
N ALA A 125 14.60 -10.49 11.35
CA ALA A 125 14.05 -11.78 10.98
C ALA A 125 12.51 -11.74 11.09
N GLY A 126 11.83 -12.19 10.04
CA GLY A 126 10.36 -12.19 9.99
C GLY A 126 9.73 -10.83 9.65
N ALA A 127 10.44 -9.96 8.93
CA ALA A 127 9.87 -8.75 8.35
C ALA A 127 8.59 -9.04 7.56
N ASP A 128 7.53 -8.29 7.84
CA ASP A 128 6.17 -8.48 7.32
C ASP A 128 5.85 -7.60 6.11
N GLY A 129 6.66 -6.56 5.86
CA GLY A 129 6.47 -5.61 4.77
C GLY A 129 6.32 -6.22 3.37
N PRO A 130 7.20 -7.14 2.93
CA PRO A 130 7.08 -7.76 1.62
C PRO A 130 5.77 -8.54 1.41
N ALA A 131 5.33 -9.30 2.43
CA ALA A 131 4.10 -10.08 2.36
C ALA A 131 2.87 -9.17 2.34
N ASN A 132 2.81 -8.19 3.26
CA ASN A 132 1.74 -7.20 3.32
C ASN A 132 1.62 -6.42 2.00
N LEU A 133 2.76 -6.01 1.41
CA LEU A 133 2.76 -5.26 0.16
C LEU A 133 2.31 -6.12 -1.04
N LEU A 134 2.78 -7.37 -1.14
CA LEU A 134 2.32 -8.30 -2.17
C LEU A 134 0.80 -8.50 -2.10
N ALA A 135 0.29 -8.80 -0.91
CA ALA A 135 -1.14 -8.99 -0.68
C ALA A 135 -1.94 -7.72 -1.00
N ALA A 136 -1.46 -6.55 -0.60
CA ALA A 136 -2.12 -5.28 -0.90
C ALA A 136 -2.21 -5.01 -2.41
N ILE A 137 -1.15 -5.30 -3.17
CA ILE A 137 -1.16 -5.15 -4.63
C ILE A 137 -2.11 -6.15 -5.28
N GLN A 138 -2.15 -7.40 -4.82
CA GLN A 138 -3.09 -8.41 -5.30
C GLN A 138 -4.55 -8.00 -5.05
N VAL A 139 -4.86 -7.50 -3.85
CA VAL A 139 -6.19 -6.99 -3.50
C VAL A 139 -6.56 -5.76 -4.35
N ALA A 140 -5.61 -4.87 -4.61
CA ALA A 140 -5.83 -3.71 -5.48
C ALA A 140 -6.09 -4.12 -6.94
N ALA A 141 -5.52 -5.23 -7.40
CA ALA A 141 -5.70 -5.75 -8.76
C ALA A 141 -6.95 -6.64 -8.92
N ASP A 142 -7.56 -7.11 -7.84
CA ASP A 142 -8.67 -8.07 -7.87
C ASP A 142 -10.02 -7.40 -8.20
N PRO A 143 -10.69 -7.77 -9.32
CA PRO A 143 -12.03 -7.29 -9.65
C PRO A 143 -13.08 -7.57 -8.56
N GLY A 144 -12.91 -8.62 -7.75
CA GLY A 144 -13.78 -8.98 -6.63
C GLY A 144 -13.71 -8.01 -5.45
N CYS A 145 -12.66 -7.20 -5.37
CA CYS A 145 -12.49 -6.17 -4.33
C CYS A 145 -13.07 -4.81 -4.72
N ARG A 146 -13.67 -4.68 -5.91
CA ARG A 146 -14.33 -3.45 -6.34
C ARG A 146 -15.56 -3.14 -5.47
N SER A 147 -15.83 -1.84 -5.30
CA SER A 147 -16.95 -1.29 -4.53
C SER A 147 -16.92 -1.64 -3.03
N GLN A 148 -15.75 -2.05 -2.51
CA GLN A 148 -15.55 -2.30 -1.07
C GLN A 148 -15.07 -1.07 -0.29
N GLY A 149 -14.88 0.07 -0.98
CA GLY A 149 -14.35 1.29 -0.37
C GLY A 149 -12.84 1.25 -0.19
N ALA A 150 -12.34 1.88 0.88
CA ALA A 150 -10.95 1.73 1.30
C ALA A 150 -10.79 0.50 2.21
N LEU A 151 -9.69 -0.23 1.99
CA LEU A 151 -9.34 -1.45 2.68
C LEU A 151 -7.99 -1.27 3.39
N VAL A 152 -7.79 -1.99 4.48
CA VAL A 152 -6.46 -2.18 5.07
C VAL A 152 -6.07 -3.64 4.89
N VAL A 153 -4.91 -3.88 4.29
CA VAL A 153 -4.35 -5.23 4.15
C VAL A 153 -3.14 -5.34 5.06
N PHE A 154 -3.21 -6.31 5.98
CA PHE A 154 -2.19 -6.54 6.98
C PHE A 154 -2.29 -7.98 7.47
N ALA A 155 -1.15 -8.64 7.67
CA ALA A 155 -1.10 -9.96 8.33
C ALA A 155 -2.01 -11.02 7.68
N ASP A 156 -2.03 -11.06 6.35
CA ASP A 156 -2.89 -11.95 5.55
C ASP A 156 -4.41 -11.72 5.72
N GLU A 157 -4.82 -10.61 6.34
CA GLU A 157 -6.21 -10.21 6.50
C GLU A 157 -6.55 -8.97 5.67
N ILE A 158 -7.83 -8.89 5.24
CA ILE A 158 -8.41 -7.74 4.54
C ILE A 158 -9.45 -7.12 5.47
N HIS A 159 -9.19 -5.90 5.92
CA HIS A 159 -10.06 -5.17 6.85
C HIS A 159 -10.77 -4.02 6.13
N ALA A 160 -12.05 -3.81 6.47
CA ALA A 160 -12.75 -2.60 6.08
C ALA A 160 -12.21 -1.41 6.87
N ALA A 161 -11.83 -0.32 6.19
CA ALA A 161 -11.24 0.87 6.83
C ALA A 161 -12.11 1.42 7.97
N LYS A 162 -13.43 1.43 7.80
CA LYS A 162 -14.40 1.88 8.82
C LYS A 162 -14.45 1.05 10.12
N ARG A 163 -13.74 -0.08 10.22
CA ARG A 163 -13.79 -1.02 11.35
C ARG A 163 -12.42 -1.45 11.87
N VAL A 164 -11.34 -1.09 11.19
CA VAL A 164 -10.00 -1.51 11.58
C VAL A 164 -9.47 -0.61 12.70
N ARG A 165 -8.73 -1.20 13.63
CA ARG A 165 -8.02 -0.50 14.68
C ARG A 165 -6.74 -1.24 15.03
N LYS A 166 -5.63 -0.53 15.21
CA LYS A 166 -4.39 -1.06 15.77
C LYS A 166 -4.58 -1.32 17.26
N THR A 167 -4.67 -2.59 17.63
CA THR A 167 -4.89 -3.06 19.00
C THR A 167 -3.59 -3.24 19.79
N HIS A 168 -2.46 -3.35 19.09
CA HIS A 168 -1.15 -3.67 19.68
C HIS A 168 -0.02 -2.80 19.10
N SER A 169 0.95 -2.45 19.95
CA SER A 169 2.10 -1.63 19.56
C SER A 169 3.22 -2.42 18.84
N THR A 170 3.26 -3.74 19.00
CA THR A 170 4.35 -4.60 18.46
C THR A 170 3.87 -5.91 17.81
N SER A 171 2.59 -6.29 17.97
CA SER A 171 2.04 -7.50 17.35
C SER A 171 1.83 -7.27 15.85
N GLY A 172 2.19 -8.26 15.03
CA GLY A 172 1.86 -8.29 13.61
C GLY A 172 0.52 -8.96 13.32
N SER A 173 -0.35 -9.10 14.30
CA SER A 173 -1.67 -9.74 14.20
C SER A 173 -2.64 -9.03 15.14
N THR A 174 -3.92 -9.07 14.77
CA THR A 174 -5.06 -8.34 15.35
C THR A 174 -5.37 -8.72 16.79
#